data_AF-A0A523RZZ8-F1
#
_entry.id   AF-A0A523RZZ8-F1
#
_cell.length_a   1.000
_cell.length_b   1.000
_cell.length_c   1.000
_cell.angle_alpha   90.00
_cell.angle_beta   90.00
_cell.angle_gamma   90.00
#
_symmetry.space_group_name_H-M   'P 1'
#
loop_
_entity.id
_entity.type
_entity.pdbx_description
1 polymer ?
#
loop_
_entity_poly.entity_id
_entity_poly.type
_entity_poly.pdbx_seq_one_letter_code
_entity_poly.pdbx_strand_id
1 'polypeptide(L)'
;MSHGDGMRHDDDDPYYLEPSEVLSQYSVEWIALRQSYGEVKAQLSAVQSQLTELDLKLQKGKIDDDAHIEQYRELWLTSTQIVQVKREVEGRLYEIQRDIRAANRKLKEREADRFRRERIEQEKSNAMIEWMGLKPGFDLIAERRKEIALEMNKIELQRRNNEIANEDYRRLRVDQIRQLAQLRTVETDVKGRLSELLDVIRK
;
A
#
# COMPACT_ATOMS: atom_id res chain seq x y z
N MET A 1 -29.61 -2.67 1.73
CA MET A 1 -28.92 -2.36 0.47
C MET A 1 -27.73 -1.47 0.78
N SER A 2 -26.52 -2.01 0.72
CA SER A 2 -25.27 -1.28 0.52
C SER A 2 -24.18 -2.35 0.41
N HIS A 3 -24.05 -2.92 -0.79
CA HIS A 3 -22.84 -3.66 -1.12
C HIS A 3 -21.68 -2.67 -1.05
N GLY A 4 -20.70 -2.97 -0.20
CA GLY A 4 -19.47 -2.20 -0.10
C GLY A 4 -18.77 -2.22 -1.45
N ASP A 5 -18.90 -1.10 -2.15
CA ASP A 5 -18.24 -0.73 -3.39
C ASP A 5 -16.74 -0.47 -3.09
N GLY A 6 -16.03 -1.54 -2.74
CA GLY A 6 -14.59 -1.55 -2.50
C GLY A 6 -13.98 -2.48 -3.53
N MET A 7 -13.36 -1.90 -4.57
CA MET A 7 -12.99 -2.54 -5.83
C MET A 7 -14.16 -2.60 -6.83
N ARG A 8 -14.64 -1.43 -7.28
CA ARG A 8 -14.88 -1.27 -8.71
C ARG A 8 -13.53 -1.51 -9.38
N HIS A 9 -13.33 -2.77 -9.74
CA HIS A 9 -12.31 -3.18 -10.65
C HIS A 9 -12.33 -2.23 -11.87
N ASP A 10 -11.18 -1.66 -12.22
CA ASP A 10 -10.87 -1.21 -13.57
C ASP A 10 -10.79 -2.44 -14.53
N ASP A 11 -11.73 -3.40 -14.43
CA ASP A 11 -11.72 -4.70 -15.14
C ASP A 11 -12.43 -4.65 -16.50
N ASP A 12 -12.95 -3.50 -16.92
CA ASP A 12 -13.62 -3.38 -18.22
C ASP A 12 -12.64 -3.09 -19.37
N ASP A 13 -11.33 -3.12 -19.13
CA ASP A 13 -10.32 -3.11 -20.19
C ASP A 13 -9.80 -4.54 -20.45
N PRO A 14 -10.24 -5.22 -21.54
CA PRO A 14 -9.75 -6.55 -21.89
C PRO A 14 -8.24 -6.61 -22.21
N TYR A 15 -7.55 -5.47 -22.20
CA TYR A 15 -6.11 -5.35 -22.35
C TYR A 15 -5.38 -5.03 -21.02
N TYR A 16 -6.07 -5.00 -19.89
CA TYR A 16 -5.45 -4.78 -18.59
C TYR A 16 -4.63 -6.01 -18.17
N LEU A 17 -3.30 -5.88 -18.20
CA LEU A 17 -2.37 -6.87 -17.64
C LEU A 17 -2.04 -6.51 -16.19
N GLU A 18 -2.08 -7.49 -15.30
CA GLU A 18 -1.69 -7.28 -13.91
C GLU A 18 -0.18 -6.95 -13.84
N PRO A 19 0.26 -5.94 -13.07
CA PRO A 19 1.69 -5.60 -12.96
C PRO A 19 2.61 -6.77 -12.58
N SER A 20 2.11 -7.77 -11.84
CA SER A 20 2.80 -9.03 -11.52
C SER A 20 3.05 -9.90 -12.76
N GLU A 21 2.03 -10.05 -13.61
CA GLU A 21 2.10 -10.79 -14.88
C GLU A 21 3.01 -10.07 -15.89
N VAL A 22 2.94 -8.74 -15.93
CA VAL A 22 3.85 -7.91 -16.72
C VAL A 22 5.30 -8.18 -16.33
N LEU A 23 5.61 -8.23 -15.03
CA LEU A 23 6.96 -8.51 -14.55
C LEU A 23 7.42 -9.93 -14.86
N SER A 24 6.54 -10.93 -14.75
CA SER A 24 6.90 -12.32 -15.03
C SER A 24 7.17 -12.54 -16.52
N GLN A 25 6.29 -12.06 -17.40
CA GLN A 25 6.45 -12.13 -18.85
C GLN A 25 7.71 -11.40 -19.31
N TYR A 26 7.89 -10.15 -18.88
CA TYR A 26 9.05 -9.37 -19.26
C TYR A 26 10.36 -9.86 -18.66
N SER A 27 10.35 -10.54 -17.52
CA SER A 27 11.57 -11.14 -16.98
C SER A 27 12.13 -12.24 -17.90
N VAL A 28 11.25 -13.04 -18.51
CA VAL A 28 11.64 -14.11 -19.44
C VAL A 28 12.09 -13.51 -20.77
N GLU A 29 11.30 -12.58 -21.34
CA GLU A 29 11.66 -11.88 -22.58
C GLU A 29 13.00 -11.14 -22.44
N TRP A 30 13.24 -10.47 -21.30
CA TRP A 30 14.47 -9.76 -21.06
C TRP A 30 15.70 -10.67 -21.01
N ILE A 31 15.60 -11.83 -20.35
CA ILE A 31 16.69 -12.81 -20.29
C ILE A 31 17.00 -13.32 -21.71
N ALA A 32 15.96 -13.69 -22.48
CA ALA A 32 16.12 -14.17 -23.84
C ALA A 32 16.74 -13.11 -24.76
N LEU A 33 16.28 -11.86 -24.69
CA LEU A 33 16.84 -10.75 -25.47
C LEU A 33 18.27 -10.42 -25.08
N ARG A 34 18.61 -10.52 -23.79
CA ARG A 34 19.99 -10.31 -23.33
C ARG A 34 20.93 -11.39 -23.85
N GLN A 35 20.46 -12.64 -23.93
CA GLN A 35 21.21 -13.73 -24.54
C GLN A 35 21.39 -13.49 -26.05
N SER A 36 20.31 -13.17 -26.76
CA SER A 36 20.34 -12.82 -28.19
C SER A 36 21.29 -11.65 -28.47
N TYR A 37 21.29 -10.62 -27.62
CA TYR A 37 22.23 -9.51 -27.71
C TYR A 37 23.70 -9.96 -27.57
N GLY A 38 23.96 -10.90 -26.65
CA GLY A 38 25.28 -11.51 -26.49
C GLY A 38 25.73 -12.26 -27.75
N GLU A 39 24.82 -13.02 -28.36
CA GLU A 39 25.06 -13.76 -29.60
C GLU A 39 25.35 -12.82 -30.78
N VAL A 40 24.55 -11.76 -30.95
CA VAL A 40 24.74 -10.71 -31.96
C VAL A 40 26.12 -10.04 -31.81
N LYS A 41 26.55 -9.76 -30.57
CA LYS A 41 27.87 -9.21 -30.29
C LYS A 41 28.99 -10.18 -30.66
N ALA A 42 28.81 -11.48 -30.39
CA ALA A 42 29.76 -12.51 -30.77
C ALA A 42 29.88 -12.64 -32.30
N GLN A 43 28.76 -12.58 -33.03
CA GLN A 43 28.75 -12.57 -34.49
C GLN A 43 29.50 -11.37 -35.07
N LEU A 44 29.29 -10.16 -34.53
CA LEU A 44 30.07 -8.98 -34.95
C LEU A 44 31.57 -9.15 -34.72
N SER A 45 31.96 -9.72 -33.57
CA SER A 45 33.37 -10.00 -33.28
C SER A 45 33.95 -11.04 -34.26
N ALA A 46 33.16 -12.04 -34.65
CA ALA A 46 33.58 -13.04 -35.63
C ALA A 46 33.77 -12.40 -37.02
N VAL A 47 32.84 -11.54 -37.46
CA VAL A 47 33.00 -10.80 -38.73
C VAL A 47 34.24 -9.90 -38.70
N GLN A 48 34.53 -9.24 -37.58
CA GLN A 48 35.77 -8.46 -37.43
C GLN A 48 37.03 -9.32 -37.55
N SER A 49 37.04 -10.51 -36.93
CA SER A 49 38.16 -11.44 -37.10
C SER A 49 38.30 -11.93 -38.54
N GLN A 50 37.19 -12.21 -39.22
CA GLN A 50 37.19 -12.63 -40.63
C GLN A 50 37.72 -11.53 -41.55
N LEU A 51 37.34 -10.27 -41.33
CA LEU A 51 37.90 -9.12 -42.07
C LEU A 51 39.41 -8.99 -41.83
N THR A 52 39.86 -9.16 -40.59
CA THR A 52 41.30 -9.12 -40.26
C THR A 52 42.07 -10.26 -40.92
N GLU A 53 41.48 -11.46 -40.96
CA GLU A 53 42.06 -12.61 -41.69
C GLU A 53 42.08 -12.39 -43.19
N LEU A 54 41.06 -11.75 -43.76
CA LEU A 54 40.97 -11.40 -45.17
C LEU A 54 42.14 -10.47 -45.56
N ASP A 55 42.37 -9.43 -44.76
CA ASP A 55 43.47 -8.49 -44.97
C ASP A 55 44.84 -9.19 -44.87
N LEU A 56 45.00 -10.12 -43.93
CA LEU A 56 46.22 -10.93 -43.83
C LEU A 56 46.42 -11.87 -45.02
N LYS A 57 45.34 -12.41 -45.60
CA LYS A 57 45.42 -13.25 -46.81
C LYS A 57 45.85 -12.41 -48.01
N LEU A 58 45.36 -11.19 -48.13
CA LEU A 58 45.77 -10.26 -49.17
C LEU A 58 47.24 -9.87 -49.02
N GLN A 59 47.68 -9.48 -47.82
CA GLN A 59 49.09 -9.16 -47.55
C GLN A 59 50.06 -10.30 -47.87
N LYS A 60 49.61 -11.55 -47.68
CA LYS A 60 50.40 -12.75 -47.99
C LYS A 60 50.31 -13.17 -49.47
N GLY A 61 49.59 -12.42 -50.31
CA GLY A 61 49.37 -12.73 -51.72
C GLY A 61 48.60 -14.03 -51.95
N LYS A 62 47.82 -14.49 -50.96
CA LYS A 62 47.06 -15.75 -51.07
C LYS A 62 45.75 -15.58 -51.85
N ILE A 63 45.30 -14.35 -52.01
CA ILE A 63 44.11 -13.95 -52.76
C ILE A 63 44.48 -12.74 -53.61
N ASP A 64 43.75 -12.57 -54.70
CA ASP A 64 43.88 -11.41 -55.59
C ASP A 64 43.02 -10.24 -55.08
N ASP A 65 43.30 -9.02 -55.54
CA ASP A 65 42.61 -7.80 -55.13
C ASP A 65 41.10 -7.88 -55.40
N ASP A 66 40.71 -8.39 -56.57
CA ASP A 66 39.29 -8.53 -56.96
C ASP A 66 38.54 -9.49 -56.03
N ALA A 67 39.16 -10.61 -55.66
CA ALA A 67 38.59 -11.59 -54.74
C ALA A 67 38.50 -11.06 -53.29
N HIS A 68 39.44 -10.21 -52.87
CA HIS A 68 39.37 -9.52 -51.58
C HIS A 68 38.20 -8.53 -51.55
N ILE A 69 38.01 -7.73 -52.60
CA ILE A 69 36.92 -6.75 -52.69
C ILE A 69 35.54 -7.42 -52.62
N GLU A 70 35.34 -8.54 -53.31
CA GLU A 70 34.07 -9.28 -53.25
C GLU A 70 33.78 -9.81 -51.85
N GLN A 71 34.74 -10.52 -51.23
CA GLN A 71 34.57 -11.07 -49.88
C GLN A 71 34.42 -9.98 -48.81
N TYR A 72 35.12 -8.85 -48.97
CA TYR A 72 34.97 -7.70 -48.08
C TYR A 72 33.56 -7.10 -48.18
N ARG A 73 33.00 -6.97 -49.39
CA ARG A 73 31.62 -6.49 -49.58
C ARG A 73 30.60 -7.41 -48.92
N GLU A 74 30.75 -8.72 -49.06
CA GLU A 74 29.86 -9.70 -48.42
C GLU A 74 29.92 -9.62 -46.88
N LEU A 75 31.12 -9.56 -46.30
CA LEU A 75 31.31 -9.41 -44.86
C LEU A 75 30.77 -8.06 -44.35
N TRP A 76 30.91 -7.00 -45.16
CA TRP A 76 30.37 -5.68 -44.83
C TRP A 76 28.83 -5.66 -44.84
N LEU A 77 28.19 -6.28 -45.83
CA LEU A 77 26.74 -6.43 -45.88
C LEU A 77 26.22 -7.23 -44.67
N THR A 78 26.91 -8.33 -44.36
CA THR A 78 26.59 -9.17 -43.19
C THR A 78 26.73 -8.38 -41.89
N SER A 79 27.82 -7.62 -41.73
CA SER A 79 28.02 -6.72 -40.57
C SER A 79 26.90 -5.70 -40.43
N THR A 80 26.46 -5.10 -41.55
CA THR A 80 25.39 -4.09 -41.55
C THR A 80 24.06 -4.68 -41.08
N GLN A 81 23.71 -5.89 -41.55
CA GLN A 81 22.52 -6.61 -41.11
C GLN A 81 22.59 -6.93 -39.61
N ILE A 82 23.74 -7.41 -39.12
CA ILE A 82 23.91 -7.73 -37.70
C ILE A 82 23.79 -6.46 -36.83
N VAL A 83 24.33 -5.32 -37.28
CA VAL A 83 24.18 -4.02 -36.57
C VAL A 83 22.72 -3.58 -36.51
N GLN A 84 21.92 -3.82 -37.55
CA GLN A 84 20.49 -3.50 -37.53
C GLN A 84 19.76 -4.33 -36.48
N VAL A 85 19.95 -5.66 -36.48
CA VAL A 85 19.38 -6.56 -35.46
C VAL A 85 19.82 -6.15 -34.05
N LYS A 86 21.10 -5.76 -33.88
CA LYS A 86 21.61 -5.25 -32.61
C LYS A 86 20.79 -4.06 -32.10
N ARG A 87 20.50 -3.08 -32.97
CA ARG A 87 19.72 -1.89 -32.61
C ARG A 87 18.28 -2.23 -32.23
N GLU A 88 17.66 -3.17 -32.94
CA GLU A 88 16.30 -3.64 -32.64
C GLU A 88 16.25 -4.34 -31.27
N VAL A 89 17.22 -5.21 -30.97
CA VAL A 89 17.35 -5.88 -29.66
C VAL A 89 17.60 -4.86 -28.54
N GLU A 90 18.49 -3.87 -28.75
CA GLU A 90 18.74 -2.80 -27.78
C GLU A 90 17.48 -1.95 -27.52
N GLY A 91 16.74 -1.63 -28.58
CA GLY A 91 15.46 -0.90 -28.48
C GLY A 91 14.45 -1.68 -27.65
N ARG A 92 14.26 -2.96 -27.94
CA ARG A 92 13.31 -3.81 -27.21
C ARG A 92 13.70 -4.01 -25.75
N LEU A 93 14.99 -4.17 -25.46
CA LEU A 93 15.51 -4.24 -24.08
C LEU A 93 15.21 -2.95 -23.30
N TYR A 94 15.32 -1.79 -23.94
CA TYR A 94 15.00 -0.50 -23.32
C TYR A 94 13.50 -0.36 -23.00
N GLU A 95 12.62 -0.75 -23.93
CA GLU A 95 11.17 -0.78 -23.72
C GLU A 95 10.80 -1.67 -22.53
N ILE A 96 11.27 -2.93 -22.54
CA ILE A 96 11.02 -3.87 -21.45
C ILE A 96 11.51 -3.31 -20.11
N GLN A 97 12.69 -2.69 -20.08
CA GLN A 97 13.20 -2.09 -18.86
C GLN A 97 12.31 -0.93 -18.35
N ARG A 98 11.76 -0.12 -19.27
CA ARG A 98 10.82 0.95 -18.93
C ARG A 98 9.53 0.38 -18.34
N ASP A 99 9.00 -0.69 -18.93
CA ASP A 99 7.75 -1.32 -18.49
C ASP A 99 7.91 -2.02 -17.15
N ILE A 100 9.02 -2.73 -16.93
CA ILE A 100 9.39 -3.31 -15.63
C ILE A 100 9.44 -2.22 -14.54
N ARG A 101 10.02 -1.04 -14.83
CA ARG A 101 10.05 0.07 -13.87
C ARG A 101 8.66 0.66 -13.61
N ALA A 102 7.80 0.72 -14.62
CA ALA A 102 6.43 1.19 -14.45
C ALA A 102 5.59 0.21 -13.62
N ALA A 103 5.66 -1.09 -13.92
CA ALA A 103 4.98 -2.14 -13.17
C ALA A 103 5.41 -2.17 -11.69
N ASN A 104 6.72 -2.08 -11.42
CA ASN A 104 7.23 -2.01 -10.04
C ASN A 104 6.73 -0.79 -9.26
N ARG A 105 6.58 0.38 -9.91
CA ARG A 105 6.01 1.57 -9.27
C ARG A 105 4.54 1.34 -8.89
N LYS A 106 3.74 0.79 -9.81
CA LYS A 106 2.33 0.46 -9.55
C LYS A 106 2.17 -0.56 -8.42
N LEU A 107 3.04 -1.58 -8.34
CA LEU A 107 3.01 -2.54 -7.23
C LEU A 107 3.29 -1.88 -5.89
N LYS A 108 4.31 -1.03 -5.82
CA LYS A 108 4.63 -0.28 -4.59
C LYS A 108 3.48 0.63 -4.14
N GLU A 109 2.82 1.29 -5.07
CA GLU A 109 1.64 2.12 -4.77
C GLU A 109 0.50 1.28 -4.21
N ARG A 110 0.21 0.12 -4.81
CA ARG A 110 -0.80 -0.83 -4.32
C ARG A 110 -0.47 -1.38 -2.93
N GLU A 111 0.79 -1.71 -2.67
CA GLU A 111 1.24 -2.16 -1.35
C GLU A 111 1.11 -1.04 -0.30
N ALA A 112 1.50 0.19 -0.65
CA ALA A 112 1.34 1.34 0.23
C ALA A 112 -0.14 1.65 0.52
N ASP A 113 -1.01 1.52 -0.47
CA ASP A 113 -2.46 1.64 -0.30
C ASP A 113 -3.03 0.56 0.60
N ARG A 114 -2.60 -0.70 0.42
CA ARG A 114 -3.01 -1.80 1.30
C ARG A 114 -2.58 -1.54 2.74
N PHE A 115 -1.33 -1.16 2.97
CA PHE A 115 -0.83 -0.84 4.31
C PHE A 115 -1.58 0.35 4.95
N ARG A 116 -1.90 1.38 4.15
CA ARG A 116 -2.73 2.50 4.63
C ARG A 116 -4.13 2.05 5.03
N ARG A 117 -4.78 1.20 4.23
CA ARG A 117 -6.11 0.64 4.53
C ARG A 117 -6.07 -0.23 5.79
N GLU A 118 -5.09 -1.13 5.89
CA GLU A 118 -4.89 -1.98 7.08
C GLU A 118 -4.70 -1.14 8.34
N ARG A 119 -3.89 -0.08 8.27
CA ARG A 119 -3.71 0.84 9.40
C ARG A 119 -5.01 1.54 9.79
N ILE A 120 -5.79 2.02 8.82
CA ILE A 120 -7.10 2.63 9.08
C ILE A 120 -8.05 1.61 9.72
N GLU A 121 -8.09 0.38 9.22
CA GLU A 121 -8.92 -0.69 9.81
C GLU A 121 -8.48 -1.06 11.23
N GLN A 122 -7.18 -1.08 11.51
CA GLN A 122 -6.64 -1.25 12.86
C GLN A 122 -7.05 -0.09 13.77
N GLU A 123 -6.92 1.16 13.31
CA GLU A 123 -7.35 2.34 14.07
C GLU A 123 -8.86 2.31 14.36
N LYS A 124 -9.68 1.93 13.38
CA LYS A 124 -11.13 1.74 13.55
C LYS A 124 -11.48 0.62 14.52
N SER A 125 -10.81 -0.53 14.41
CA SER A 125 -11.08 -1.68 15.29
C SER A 125 -10.67 -1.39 16.73
N ASN A 126 -9.52 -0.75 16.95
CA ASN A 126 -9.10 -0.27 18.27
C ASN A 126 -10.11 0.74 18.83
N ALA A 127 -10.55 1.72 18.02
CA ALA A 127 -11.55 2.69 18.43
C ALA A 127 -12.90 2.03 18.77
N MET A 128 -13.30 1.01 18.01
CA MET A 128 -14.51 0.22 18.29
C MET A 128 -14.40 -0.56 19.59
N ILE A 129 -13.26 -1.20 19.86
CA ILE A 129 -13.02 -1.91 21.12
C ILE A 129 -13.11 -0.95 22.30
N GLU A 130 -12.47 0.21 22.21
CA GLU A 130 -12.53 1.24 23.24
C GLU A 130 -13.97 1.76 23.44
N TRP A 131 -14.68 2.01 22.35
CA TRP A 131 -16.07 2.45 22.38
C TRP A 131 -16.99 1.42 23.06
N MET A 132 -16.82 0.13 22.73
CA MET A 132 -17.55 -0.96 23.37
C MET A 132 -17.23 -1.09 24.86
N GLY A 133 -15.98 -0.84 25.27
CA GLY A 133 -15.57 -0.86 26.68
C GLY A 133 -16.12 0.30 27.51
N LEU A 134 -16.28 1.48 26.90
CA LEU A 134 -16.81 2.67 27.57
C LEU A 134 -18.34 2.69 27.66
N LYS A 135 -19.04 2.00 26.74
CA LYS A 135 -20.50 1.96 26.70
C LYS A 135 -21.15 1.45 28.01
N PRO A 136 -20.72 0.34 28.64
CA PRO A 136 -21.21 -0.09 29.95
C PRO A 136 -21.03 0.95 31.06
N GLY A 137 -20.04 1.84 30.93
CA GLY A 137 -19.83 2.94 31.86
C GLY A 137 -21.03 3.89 31.97
N PHE A 138 -21.83 4.05 30.92
CA PHE A 138 -23.08 4.83 30.98
C PHE A 138 -24.14 4.18 31.83
N ASP A 139 -24.27 2.86 31.75
CA ASP A 139 -25.25 2.11 32.53
C ASP A 139 -24.90 2.22 34.02
N LEU A 140 -23.60 2.09 34.37
CA LEU A 140 -23.11 2.29 35.73
C LEU A 140 -23.34 3.71 36.25
N ILE A 141 -23.10 4.74 35.44
CA ILE A 141 -23.38 6.14 35.83
C ILE A 141 -24.88 6.35 36.06
N ALA A 142 -25.73 5.78 35.19
CA ALA A 142 -27.17 5.88 35.31
C ALA A 142 -27.70 5.16 36.57
N GLU A 143 -27.18 3.98 36.88
CA GLU A 143 -27.47 3.24 38.11
C GLU A 143 -27.04 4.03 39.35
N ARG A 144 -25.80 4.52 39.37
CA ARG A 144 -25.30 5.31 40.50
C ARG A 144 -26.10 6.58 40.74
N ARG A 145 -26.59 7.23 39.67
CA ARG A 145 -27.48 8.40 39.78
C ARG A 145 -28.82 8.05 40.42
N LYS A 146 -29.38 6.88 40.10
CA LYS A 146 -30.61 6.37 40.74
C LYS A 146 -30.38 6.07 42.21
N GLU A 147 -29.26 5.45 42.57
CA GLU A 147 -28.90 5.18 43.97
C GLU A 147 -28.82 6.48 44.79
N ILE A 148 -28.10 7.49 44.30
CA ILE A 148 -28.00 8.78 44.99
C ILE A 148 -29.38 9.43 45.13
N ALA A 149 -30.25 9.36 44.12
CA ALA A 149 -31.61 9.89 44.20
C ALA A 149 -32.46 9.15 45.26
N LEU A 150 -32.31 7.83 45.39
CA LEU A 150 -32.98 7.06 46.45
C LEU A 150 -32.45 7.42 47.84
N GLU A 151 -31.14 7.57 47.99
CA GLU A 151 -30.53 8.03 49.24
C GLU A 151 -30.99 9.44 49.61
N MET A 152 -31.09 10.35 48.65
CA MET A 152 -31.62 11.72 48.83
C MET A 152 -33.06 11.69 49.35
N ASN A 153 -33.92 10.87 48.74
CA ASN A 153 -35.31 10.71 49.18
C ASN A 153 -35.41 10.14 50.60
N LYS A 154 -34.54 9.17 50.94
CA LYS A 154 -34.48 8.58 52.29
C LYS A 154 -34.13 9.63 53.34
N ILE A 155 -33.11 10.46 53.06
CA ILE A 155 -32.67 11.53 53.98
C ILE A 155 -33.77 12.59 54.14
N GLU A 156 -34.49 12.94 53.06
CA GLU A 156 -35.63 13.86 53.15
C GLU A 156 -36.75 13.29 54.02
N LEU A 157 -37.01 11.99 53.95
CA LEU A 157 -38.02 11.32 54.76
C LEU A 157 -37.61 11.25 56.24
N GLN A 158 -36.35 10.91 56.52
CA GLN A 158 -35.78 10.95 57.88
C GLN A 158 -35.85 12.35 58.50
N ARG A 159 -35.59 13.39 57.71
CA ARG A 159 -35.77 14.78 58.17
C ARG A 159 -37.22 15.09 58.51
N ARG A 160 -38.17 14.70 57.65
CA ARG A 160 -39.61 14.91 57.89
C ARG A 160 -40.09 14.21 59.16
N ASN A 161 -39.50 13.05 59.48
CA ASN A 161 -39.79 12.29 60.68
C ASN A 161 -39.03 12.79 61.93
N ASN A 162 -38.21 13.85 61.81
CA ASN A 162 -37.31 14.35 62.87
C ASN A 162 -36.28 13.32 63.37
N GLU A 163 -35.94 12.32 62.54
CA GLU A 163 -34.98 11.25 62.89
C GLU A 163 -33.52 11.70 62.79
N ILE A 164 -33.24 12.84 62.17
CA ILE A 164 -31.90 13.38 61.95
C ILE A 164 -31.82 14.87 62.31
N ALA A 165 -30.68 15.30 62.85
CA ALA A 165 -30.44 16.71 63.17
C ALA A 165 -30.27 17.56 61.90
N ASN A 166 -30.63 18.85 61.98
CA ASN A 166 -30.50 19.77 60.85
C ASN A 166 -29.06 19.94 60.35
N GLU A 167 -28.08 19.84 61.27
CA GLU A 167 -26.65 19.89 60.96
C GLU A 167 -26.23 18.70 60.06
N ASP A 168 -26.63 17.49 60.46
CA ASP A 168 -26.31 16.25 59.75
C ASP A 168 -27.04 16.17 58.40
N TYR A 169 -28.30 16.62 58.34
CA TYR A 169 -29.03 16.75 57.09
C TYR A 169 -28.30 17.65 56.07
N ARG A 170 -27.79 18.81 56.52
CA ARG A 170 -27.05 19.73 55.65
C ARG A 170 -25.76 19.11 55.14
N ARG A 171 -24.99 18.44 56.02
CA ARG A 171 -23.75 17.75 55.64
C ARG A 171 -24.00 16.67 54.60
N LEU A 172 -24.94 15.75 54.88
CA LEU A 172 -25.28 14.67 53.95
C LEU A 172 -25.80 15.19 52.60
N ARG A 173 -26.57 16.28 52.61
CA ARG A 173 -27.07 16.88 51.36
C ARG A 173 -25.95 17.51 50.54
N VAL A 174 -24.98 18.16 51.17
CA VAL A 174 -23.80 18.71 50.50
C VAL A 174 -22.95 17.59 49.89
N ASP A 175 -22.77 16.48 50.61
CA ASP A 175 -22.01 15.33 50.11
C ASP A 175 -22.69 14.68 48.89
N GLN A 176 -24.01 14.54 48.90
CA GLN A 176 -24.77 14.04 47.74
C GLN A 176 -24.68 14.97 46.52
N ILE A 177 -24.73 16.29 46.74
CA ILE A 177 -24.53 17.28 45.66
C ILE A 177 -23.11 17.16 45.08
N ARG A 178 -22.10 16.97 45.92
CA ARG A 178 -20.72 16.76 45.48
C ARG A 178 -20.59 15.46 44.66
N GLN A 179 -21.20 14.37 45.10
CA GLN A 179 -21.21 13.11 44.35
C GLN A 179 -21.91 13.25 42.98
N LEU A 180 -23.05 13.95 42.92
CA LEU A 180 -23.73 14.23 41.65
C LEU A 180 -22.90 15.11 40.72
N ALA A 181 -22.17 16.08 41.26
CA ALA A 181 -21.28 16.93 40.47
C ALA A 181 -20.10 16.12 39.88
N GLN A 182 -19.51 15.22 40.66
CA GLN A 182 -18.46 14.30 40.20
C GLN A 182 -18.96 13.32 39.14
N LEU A 183 -20.17 12.77 39.30
CA LEU A 183 -20.76 11.92 38.27
C LEU A 183 -21.02 12.68 36.97
N ARG A 184 -21.46 13.94 37.04
CA ARG A 184 -21.70 14.77 35.87
C ARG A 184 -20.42 15.04 35.08
N THR A 185 -19.29 15.27 35.74
CA THR A 185 -18.01 15.47 35.04
C THR A 185 -17.60 14.19 34.33
N VAL A 186 -17.64 13.05 35.02
CA VAL A 186 -17.32 11.74 34.42
C VAL A 186 -18.24 11.43 33.24
N GLU A 187 -19.55 11.66 33.36
CA GLU A 187 -20.51 11.48 32.26
C GLU A 187 -20.15 12.33 31.04
N THR A 188 -19.74 13.57 31.26
CA THR A 188 -19.37 14.50 30.17
C THR A 188 -18.09 14.03 29.46
N ASP A 189 -17.08 13.62 30.23
CA ASP A 189 -15.82 13.13 29.68
C ASP A 189 -16.01 11.85 28.87
N VAL A 190 -16.80 10.90 29.38
CA VAL A 190 -17.11 9.65 28.67
C VAL A 190 -17.93 9.94 27.40
N LYS A 191 -18.88 10.89 27.41
CA LYS A 191 -19.63 11.29 26.20
C LYS A 191 -18.71 11.90 25.15
N GLY A 192 -17.81 12.78 25.57
CA GLY A 192 -16.80 13.39 24.70
C GLY A 192 -15.97 12.31 24.02
N ARG A 193 -15.43 11.38 24.83
CA ARG A 193 -14.60 10.28 24.32
C ARG A 193 -15.33 9.35 23.37
N LEU A 194 -16.57 8.97 23.67
CA LEU A 194 -17.37 8.16 22.74
C LEU A 194 -17.63 8.87 21.41
N SER A 195 -17.84 10.18 21.42
CA SER A 195 -18.03 10.97 20.20
C SER A 195 -16.77 10.96 19.34
N GLU A 196 -15.61 11.21 19.95
CA GLU A 196 -14.31 11.15 19.26
C GLU A 196 -14.07 9.77 18.62
N LEU A 197 -14.36 8.70 19.36
CA LEU A 197 -14.19 7.33 18.87
C LEU A 197 -15.15 7.03 17.72
N LEU A 198 -16.41 7.49 17.78
CA LEU A 198 -17.36 7.35 16.67
C LEU A 198 -16.91 8.09 15.42
N ASP A 199 -16.28 9.26 15.56
CA ASP A 199 -15.73 9.99 14.42
C ASP A 199 -14.57 9.24 13.77
N VAL A 200 -13.72 8.56 14.56
CA VAL A 200 -12.66 7.69 14.04
C VAL A 200 -13.24 6.46 13.33
N ILE A 201 -14.29 5.84 13.88
CA ILE A 201 -14.94 4.66 13.29
C ILE A 201 -15.64 4.99 11.97
N ARG A 202 -16.25 6.19 11.86
CA ARG A 202 -17.06 6.61 10.70
C ARG A 202 -16.24 7.13 9.51
N LYS A 203 -15.08 7.74 9.76
CA LYS A 203 -14.14 8.18 8.71
C LYS A 203 -13.62 7.00 7.93
#